data_AF-A0A3D0Y1U8-F1
#
_entry.id   AF-A0A3D0Y1U8-F1
#
_cell.length_a   1.000
_cell.length_b   1.000
_cell.length_c   1.000
_cell.angle_alpha   90.00
_cell.angle_beta   90.00
_cell.angle_gamma   90.00
#
_symmetry.space_group_name_H-M   'P 1'
#
loop_
_entity.id
_entity.type
_entity.pdbx_description
1 polymer ?
#
loop_
_entity_poly.entity_id
_entity_poly.type
_entity_poly.pdbx_seq_one_letter_code
_entity_poly.pdbx_strand_id
1 'polypeptide(L)'
;MIEQDLIKDGFNRWGYDREGYNREGFNKNGYNREGYNTEGFSKDGYNREGYNKGGFNREGYDKEGYNREGFDKEGYNREGYNKKGFNRDGIHKETKSKYDARGYDANGINRDGVTKEGQQIKNFLGLKEKVQKLASGEMSITDFIQNSKISLDELIQFAKKQKYNTNTIKRITALKKDYERYKKKFDKDSYLRHTILMINGNEVRPSQNDVDRCIRYMELNGLYICDYTARKTINDYLNGRLPEVDSMYLRTLEEEQQRLSNEIKKINQLENEIPIEEKQEVT
;
A
#
# COMPACT_ATOMS: atom_id res chain seq x y z
N MET A 1 53.89 -56.62 -44.77
CA MET A 1 52.72 -57.02 -45.58
C MET A 1 51.65 -55.96 -45.37
N ILE A 2 51.47 -55.07 -46.34
CA ILE A 2 50.47 -53.99 -46.26
C ILE A 2 49.21 -54.55 -46.91
N GLU A 3 48.20 -54.86 -46.09
CA GLU A 3 46.86 -55.18 -46.59
C GLU A 3 46.38 -53.99 -47.41
N GLN A 4 46.26 -54.18 -48.72
CA GLN A 4 45.50 -53.30 -49.57
C GLN A 4 44.04 -53.44 -49.13
N ASP A 5 43.63 -52.59 -48.17
CA ASP A 5 42.22 -52.40 -47.80
C ASP A 5 41.43 -52.20 -49.09
N LEU A 6 40.55 -53.14 -49.42
CA LEU A 6 39.67 -53.06 -50.58
C LEU A 6 38.79 -51.81 -50.43
N ILE A 7 39.19 -50.73 -51.09
CA ILE A 7 38.39 -49.54 -51.27
C ILE A 7 37.35 -49.88 -52.33
N LYS A 8 36.15 -50.27 -51.89
CA LYS A 8 34.98 -50.39 -52.77
C LYS A 8 34.17 -49.10 -52.64
N ASP A 9 33.94 -48.42 -53.75
CA ASP A 9 33.17 -47.18 -53.85
C ASP A 9 33.73 -45.98 -53.04
N GLY A 10 35.03 -45.98 -52.71
CA GLY A 10 35.67 -44.88 -51.97
C GLY A 10 35.63 -45.00 -50.44
N PHE A 11 35.13 -46.11 -49.88
CA PHE A 11 35.04 -46.36 -48.43
C PHE A 11 35.99 -47.48 -47.97
N ASN A 12 36.53 -47.38 -46.75
CA ASN A 12 37.37 -48.41 -46.13
C ASN A 12 36.53 -49.63 -45.67
N ARG A 13 37.20 -50.68 -45.17
CA ARG A 13 36.54 -51.92 -44.65
C ARG A 13 35.51 -51.69 -43.54
N TRP A 14 35.58 -50.53 -42.88
CA TRP A 14 34.67 -50.13 -41.80
C TRP A 14 33.52 -49.24 -42.30
N GLY A 15 33.42 -49.01 -43.62
CA GLY A 15 32.37 -48.23 -44.25
C GLY A 15 32.55 -46.70 -44.17
N TYR A 16 33.75 -46.20 -43.92
CA TYR A 16 34.06 -44.77 -43.84
C TYR A 16 34.93 -44.29 -45.01
N ASP A 17 34.66 -43.09 -45.53
CA ASP A 17 35.46 -42.43 -46.56
C ASP A 17 36.84 -41.97 -46.03
N ARG A 18 37.64 -41.34 -46.89
CA ARG A 18 38.97 -40.80 -46.51
C ARG A 18 38.90 -39.68 -45.46
N GLU A 19 37.76 -39.02 -45.32
CA GLU A 19 37.53 -37.95 -44.35
C GLU A 19 36.92 -38.50 -43.03
N GLY A 20 36.65 -39.81 -42.96
CA GLY A 20 36.13 -40.48 -41.76
C GLY A 20 34.61 -40.44 -41.61
N TYR A 21 33.86 -40.27 -42.70
CA TYR A 21 32.39 -40.26 -42.71
C TYR A 21 31.80 -41.52 -43.36
N ASN A 22 30.73 -42.07 -42.79
CA ASN A 22 30.04 -43.23 -43.31
C ASN A 22 29.27 -42.89 -44.61
N ARG A 23 28.61 -43.89 -45.21
CA ARG A 23 27.79 -43.70 -46.43
C ARG A 23 26.61 -42.73 -46.25
N GLU A 24 26.18 -42.50 -45.01
CA GLU A 24 25.13 -41.54 -44.66
C GLU A 24 25.71 -40.13 -44.37
N GLY A 25 27.03 -39.96 -44.47
CA GLY A 25 27.71 -38.68 -44.28
C GLY A 25 28.02 -38.33 -42.82
N PHE A 26 28.02 -39.29 -41.89
CA PHE A 26 28.29 -39.09 -40.46
C PHE A 26 29.60 -39.74 -40.00
N ASN A 27 30.36 -39.05 -39.15
CA ASN A 27 31.58 -39.58 -38.56
C ASN A 27 31.28 -40.61 -37.45
N LYS A 28 32.32 -41.23 -36.88
CA LYS A 28 32.18 -42.21 -35.78
C LYS A 28 31.48 -41.68 -34.53
N ASN A 29 31.46 -40.36 -34.33
CA ASN A 29 30.78 -39.70 -33.22
C ASN A 29 29.32 -39.34 -33.57
N GLY A 30 28.84 -39.70 -34.77
CA GLY A 30 27.47 -39.45 -35.22
C GLY A 30 27.22 -38.04 -35.74
N TYR A 31 28.25 -37.27 -36.12
CA TYR A 31 28.10 -35.90 -36.65
C TYR A 31 28.43 -35.83 -38.14
N ASN A 32 27.64 -35.08 -38.90
CA ASN A 32 27.86 -34.84 -40.32
C ASN A 32 29.06 -33.90 -40.56
N ARG A 33 29.39 -33.66 -41.83
CA ARG A 33 30.50 -32.77 -42.23
C ARG A 33 30.35 -31.33 -41.74
N GLU A 34 29.13 -30.89 -41.43
CA GLU A 34 28.85 -29.57 -40.85
C GLU A 34 28.86 -29.58 -39.31
N GLY A 35 29.14 -30.72 -38.67
CA GLY A 35 29.22 -30.86 -37.23
C GLY A 35 27.89 -31.08 -36.51
N TYR A 36 26.83 -31.51 -37.19
CA TYR A 36 25.50 -31.77 -36.63
C TYR A 36 25.16 -33.27 -36.60
N ASN A 37 24.53 -33.72 -35.52
CA ASN A 37 24.06 -35.09 -35.39
C ASN A 37 22.80 -35.36 -36.25
N THR A 38 22.30 -36.59 -36.22
CA THR A 38 21.08 -36.99 -36.95
C THR A 38 19.82 -36.24 -36.49
N GLU A 39 19.79 -35.73 -35.24
CA GLU A 39 18.73 -34.85 -34.73
C GLU A 39 18.93 -33.38 -35.14
N GLY A 40 20.00 -33.04 -35.88
CA GLY A 40 20.29 -31.69 -36.35
C GLY A 40 20.94 -30.77 -35.32
N PHE A 41 21.53 -31.32 -34.24
CA PHE A 41 22.21 -30.56 -33.18
C PHE A 41 23.72 -30.73 -33.23
N SER A 42 24.44 -29.63 -33.02
CA SER A 42 25.90 -29.62 -32.88
C SER A 42 26.34 -30.32 -31.61
N LYS A 43 27.65 -30.55 -31.46
CA LYS A 43 28.24 -31.12 -30.23
C LYS A 43 27.92 -30.30 -28.98
N ASP A 44 27.73 -28.98 -29.14
CA ASP A 44 27.32 -28.07 -28.06
C ASP A 44 25.81 -28.16 -27.75
N GLY A 45 25.06 -28.99 -28.48
CA GLY A 45 23.62 -29.20 -28.28
C GLY A 45 22.72 -28.15 -28.93
N TYR A 46 23.22 -27.40 -29.90
CA TYR A 46 22.45 -26.35 -30.62
C TYR A 46 22.24 -26.69 -32.09
N ASN A 47 21.05 -26.45 -32.61
CA ASN A 47 20.72 -26.62 -34.01
C ASN A 47 21.40 -25.56 -34.89
N ARG A 48 21.21 -25.65 -36.21
CA ARG A 48 21.77 -24.69 -37.19
C ARG A 48 21.32 -23.25 -36.98
N GLU A 49 20.17 -23.04 -36.35
CA GLU A 49 19.64 -21.72 -36.01
C GLU A 49 20.15 -21.22 -34.64
N GLY A 50 20.99 -21.98 -33.95
CA GLY A 50 21.58 -21.62 -32.67
C GLY A 50 20.70 -21.89 -31.45
N TYR A 51 19.67 -22.74 -31.54
CA TYR A 51 18.76 -23.10 -30.45
C TYR A 51 18.98 -24.53 -29.97
N ASN A 52 18.92 -24.74 -28.65
CA ASN A 52 19.01 -26.06 -28.05
C ASN A 52 17.71 -26.85 -28.23
N LYS A 53 17.68 -28.11 -27.78
CA LYS A 53 16.49 -28.98 -27.85
C LYS A 53 15.26 -28.41 -27.12
N GLY A 54 15.48 -27.53 -26.15
CA GLY A 54 14.41 -26.78 -25.46
C GLY A 54 13.95 -25.52 -26.20
N GLY A 55 14.49 -25.23 -27.38
CA GLY A 55 14.12 -24.06 -28.17
C GLY A 55 14.76 -22.75 -27.72
N PHE A 56 15.79 -22.78 -26.86
CA PHE A 56 16.47 -21.58 -26.36
C PHE A 56 17.87 -21.43 -26.96
N ASN A 57 18.24 -20.19 -27.30
CA ASN A 57 19.57 -19.84 -27.77
C ASN A 57 20.61 -19.90 -26.64
N ARG A 58 21.87 -19.59 -26.96
CA ARG A 58 22.98 -19.57 -25.98
C ARG A 58 22.79 -18.53 -24.86
N GLU A 59 22.01 -17.48 -25.10
CA GLU A 59 21.65 -16.46 -24.11
C GLU A 59 20.43 -16.87 -23.26
N GLY A 60 19.82 -18.02 -23.53
CA GLY A 60 18.67 -18.54 -22.79
C GLY A 60 17.31 -17.98 -23.24
N TYR A 61 17.22 -17.40 -24.44
CA TYR A 61 15.99 -16.86 -25.02
C TYR A 61 15.47 -17.74 -26.16
N ASP A 62 14.15 -17.89 -26.24
CA ASP A 62 13.47 -18.59 -27.32
C ASP A 62 13.51 -17.78 -28.62
N LYS A 63 12.93 -18.34 -29.69
CA LYS A 63 12.85 -17.68 -31.01
C LYS A 63 12.08 -16.37 -30.99
N GLU A 64 11.20 -16.18 -30.01
CA GLU A 64 10.41 -14.96 -29.83
C GLU A 64 11.11 -13.96 -28.90
N GLY A 65 12.31 -14.29 -28.40
CA GLY A 65 13.10 -13.42 -27.54
C GLY A 65 12.71 -13.46 -26.07
N TYR A 66 12.01 -14.51 -25.61
CA TYR A 66 11.64 -14.70 -24.21
C TYR A 66 12.49 -15.75 -23.51
N ASN A 67 12.90 -15.46 -22.28
CA ASN A 67 13.64 -16.40 -21.45
C ASN A 67 12.75 -17.54 -20.96
N ARG A 68 13.32 -18.50 -20.22
CA ARG A 68 12.58 -19.63 -19.65
C ARG A 68 11.46 -19.24 -18.68
N GLU A 69 11.52 -18.05 -18.08
CA GLU A 69 10.47 -17.51 -17.22
C GLU A 69 9.38 -16.76 -18.02
N GLY A 70 9.52 -16.69 -19.36
CA GLY A 70 8.59 -16.04 -20.25
C GLY A 70 8.76 -14.53 -20.35
N PHE A 71 9.93 -13.98 -20.01
CA PHE A 71 10.23 -12.54 -20.07
C PHE A 71 11.27 -12.21 -21.14
N ASP A 72 11.05 -11.12 -21.85
CA ASP A 72 12.00 -10.57 -22.82
C ASP A 72 13.24 -9.99 -22.14
N LYS A 73 14.20 -9.51 -22.93
CA LYS A 73 15.43 -8.87 -22.44
C LYS A 73 15.19 -7.63 -21.58
N GLU A 74 14.04 -6.99 -21.72
CA GLU A 74 13.63 -5.82 -20.95
C GLU A 74 12.80 -6.20 -19.70
N GLY A 75 12.55 -7.50 -19.49
CA GLY A 75 11.82 -8.00 -18.33
C GLY A 75 10.30 -7.93 -18.46
N TYR A 76 9.75 -7.86 -19.69
CA TYR A 76 8.32 -7.91 -19.96
C TYR A 76 7.90 -9.28 -20.47
N ASN A 77 6.76 -9.77 -19.99
CA ASN A 77 6.22 -11.05 -20.44
C ASN A 77 5.63 -10.94 -21.85
N ARG A 78 5.14 -12.07 -22.38
CA ARG A 78 4.46 -12.13 -23.70
C ARG A 78 3.22 -11.24 -23.81
N GLU A 79 2.61 -10.84 -22.69
CA GLU A 79 1.50 -9.88 -22.66
C GLU A 79 1.96 -8.42 -22.54
N GLY A 80 3.28 -8.18 -22.51
CA GLY A 80 3.87 -6.84 -22.40
C GLY A 80 3.92 -6.27 -20.98
N TYR A 81 3.83 -7.10 -19.93
CA TYR A 81 3.87 -6.67 -18.53
C TYR A 81 5.10 -7.19 -17.79
N ASN A 82 5.72 -6.35 -16.96
CA ASN A 82 6.82 -6.76 -16.10
C ASN A 82 6.35 -7.60 -14.90
N LYS A 83 7.29 -8.12 -14.10
CA LYS A 83 7.00 -8.91 -12.89
C LYS A 83 6.14 -8.18 -11.85
N LYS A 84 6.12 -6.84 -11.87
CA LYS A 84 5.27 -6.01 -11.00
C LYS A 84 3.89 -5.72 -11.60
N GLY A 85 3.58 -6.27 -12.78
CA GLY A 85 2.31 -6.09 -13.46
C GLY A 85 2.16 -4.79 -14.24
N PHE A 86 3.25 -4.08 -14.54
CA PHE A 86 3.21 -2.83 -15.32
C PHE A 86 3.63 -3.05 -16.76
N ASN A 87 2.90 -2.44 -17.69
CA ASN A 87 3.30 -2.43 -19.10
C ASN A 87 4.44 -1.44 -19.35
N ARG A 88 4.90 -1.36 -20.60
CA ARG A 88 5.97 -0.46 -21.05
C ARG A 88 5.64 1.03 -20.86
N ASP A 89 4.37 1.40 -20.81
CA ASP A 89 3.89 2.75 -20.51
C ASP A 89 3.73 3.02 -19.00
N GLY A 90 4.11 2.07 -18.15
CA GLY A 90 3.96 2.18 -16.70
C GLY A 90 2.51 2.05 -16.22
N ILE A 91 1.61 1.43 -16.99
CA ILE A 91 0.22 1.16 -16.62
C ILE A 91 0.10 -0.25 -16.03
N HIS A 92 -0.45 -0.32 -14.81
CA HIS A 92 -0.65 -1.57 -14.09
C HIS A 92 -1.83 -2.37 -14.65
N LYS A 93 -1.63 -3.69 -14.82
CA LYS A 93 -2.56 -4.62 -15.45
C LYS A 93 -3.95 -4.62 -14.82
N GLU A 94 -4.03 -4.58 -13.49
CA GLU A 94 -5.30 -4.73 -12.76
C GLU A 94 -6.02 -3.39 -12.53
N THR A 95 -5.28 -2.37 -12.12
CA THR A 95 -5.85 -1.06 -11.73
C THR A 95 -6.06 -0.15 -12.94
N LYS A 96 -5.50 -0.51 -14.10
CA LYS A 96 -5.51 0.29 -15.34
C LYS A 96 -5.01 1.72 -15.11
N SER A 97 -4.07 1.88 -14.19
CA SER A 97 -3.52 3.18 -13.79
C SER A 97 -2.00 3.10 -13.63
N LYS A 98 -1.35 4.25 -13.43
CA LYS A 98 0.09 4.33 -13.12
C LYS A 98 0.50 3.68 -11.78
N TYR A 99 -0.46 3.21 -10.98
CA TYR A 99 -0.22 2.69 -9.63
C TYR A 99 -0.80 1.29 -9.44
N ASP A 100 -0.12 0.42 -8.72
CA ASP A 100 -0.62 -0.88 -8.28
C ASP A 100 -1.75 -0.72 -7.23
N ALA A 101 -2.36 -1.84 -6.81
CA ALA A 101 -3.40 -1.83 -5.79
C ALA A 101 -2.93 -1.29 -4.42
N ARG A 102 -1.61 -1.23 -4.19
CA ARG A 102 -1.00 -0.66 -2.98
C ARG A 102 -0.63 0.81 -3.16
N GLY A 103 -0.87 1.39 -4.34
CA GLY A 103 -0.65 2.80 -4.64
C GLY A 103 0.77 3.15 -5.08
N TYR A 104 1.58 2.19 -5.56
CA TYR A 104 2.95 2.41 -6.03
C TYR A 104 3.08 2.23 -7.53
N ASP A 105 3.91 3.02 -8.18
CA ASP A 105 4.19 2.91 -9.62
C ASP A 105 5.20 1.80 -9.97
N ALA A 106 5.57 1.69 -11.25
CA ALA A 106 6.55 0.71 -11.73
C ALA A 106 7.91 0.84 -11.04
N ASN A 107 8.27 2.05 -10.60
CA ASN A 107 9.50 2.36 -9.87
C ASN A 107 9.38 2.11 -8.36
N GLY A 108 8.19 1.80 -7.86
CA GLY A 108 7.93 1.60 -6.44
C GLY A 108 7.74 2.90 -5.66
N ILE A 109 7.31 3.97 -6.34
CA ILE A 109 7.04 5.29 -5.77
C ILE A 109 5.53 5.50 -5.68
N ASN A 110 5.05 5.97 -4.53
CA ASN A 110 3.63 6.27 -4.33
C ASN A 110 3.23 7.64 -4.90
N ARG A 111 1.95 7.99 -4.78
CA ARG A 111 1.40 9.29 -5.22
C ARG A 111 2.07 10.51 -4.57
N ASP A 112 2.63 10.33 -3.37
CA ASP A 112 3.31 11.38 -2.61
C ASP A 112 4.81 11.46 -2.92
N GLY A 113 5.30 10.73 -3.94
CA GLY A 113 6.71 10.71 -4.31
C GLY A 113 7.59 9.89 -3.35
N VAL A 114 7.01 9.01 -2.54
CA VAL A 114 7.73 8.24 -1.52
C VAL A 114 7.84 6.77 -1.91
N THR A 115 9.01 6.17 -1.69
CA THR A 115 9.19 4.73 -1.83
C THR A 115 8.47 3.95 -0.73
N LYS A 116 8.34 2.63 -0.90
CA LYS A 116 7.79 1.77 0.16
C LYS A 116 8.59 1.86 1.47
N GLU A 117 9.91 1.90 1.38
CA GLU A 117 10.81 2.05 2.52
C GLU A 117 10.63 3.42 3.18
N GLY A 118 10.54 4.48 2.37
CA GLY A 118 10.26 5.83 2.87
C GLY A 118 8.92 5.92 3.59
N GLN A 119 7.88 5.26 3.06
CA GLN A 119 6.58 5.21 3.71
C GLN A 119 6.62 4.43 5.04
N GLN A 120 7.40 3.35 5.12
CA GLN A 120 7.61 2.62 6.37
C GLN A 120 8.31 3.48 7.41
N ILE A 121 9.32 4.27 7.02
CA ILE A 121 10.00 5.23 7.90
C ILE A 121 9.03 6.30 8.38
N LYS A 122 8.25 6.92 7.48
CA LYS A 122 7.21 7.90 7.84
C LYS A 122 6.21 7.33 8.84
N ASN A 123 5.71 6.11 8.59
CA ASN A 123 4.79 5.43 9.50
C ASN A 123 5.44 5.19 10.88
N PHE A 124 6.70 4.72 10.90
CA PHE A 124 7.45 4.49 12.13
C PHE A 124 7.63 5.78 12.95
N LEU A 125 8.02 6.87 12.29
CA LEU A 125 8.18 8.18 12.93
C LEU A 125 6.84 8.69 13.49
N GLY A 126 5.76 8.57 12.73
CA GLY A 126 4.42 8.95 13.20
C GLY A 126 3.97 8.15 14.43
N LEU A 127 4.34 6.87 14.54
CA LEU A 127 4.08 6.09 15.76
C LEU A 127 4.93 6.56 16.95
N LYS A 128 6.20 6.91 16.72
CA LYS A 128 7.06 7.48 17.78
C LYS A 128 6.47 8.78 18.32
N GLU A 129 6.09 9.68 17.41
CA GLU A 129 5.51 10.97 17.74
C GLU A 129 4.22 10.81 18.57
N LYS A 130 3.32 9.89 18.17
CA LYS A 130 2.10 9.58 18.92
C LYS A 130 2.39 9.09 20.34
N VAL A 131 3.37 8.20 20.52
CA VAL A 131 3.77 7.72 21.85
C VAL A 131 4.23 8.90 22.72
N GLN A 132 5.06 9.78 22.16
CA GLN A 132 5.60 10.92 22.89
C GLN A 132 4.50 11.91 23.26
N LYS A 133 3.66 12.32 22.30
CA LYS A 133 2.57 13.29 22.51
C LYS A 133 1.52 12.78 23.51
N LEU A 134 1.14 11.50 23.45
CA LEU A 134 0.23 10.92 24.44
C LEU A 134 0.87 10.85 25.84
N ALA A 135 2.17 10.57 25.92
CA ALA A 135 2.88 10.48 27.19
C ALA A 135 3.21 11.85 27.81
N SER A 136 3.40 12.89 27.00
CA SER A 136 3.58 14.27 27.47
C SER A 136 2.25 14.95 27.79
N GLY A 137 1.15 14.49 27.20
CA GLY A 137 -0.17 15.11 27.32
C GLY A 137 -0.47 16.14 26.24
N GLU A 138 0.43 16.33 25.26
CA GLU A 138 0.23 17.19 24.09
C GLU A 138 -0.89 16.69 23.16
N MET A 139 -1.16 15.38 23.19
CA MET A 139 -2.26 14.76 22.45
C MET A 139 -3.25 14.15 23.44
N SER A 140 -4.53 14.50 23.31
CA SER A 140 -5.57 13.86 24.11
C SER A 140 -5.89 12.46 23.58
N ILE A 141 -6.49 11.61 24.41
CA ILE A 141 -6.92 10.28 23.97
C ILE A 141 -8.02 10.36 22.91
N THR A 142 -8.86 11.39 22.94
CA THR A 142 -9.91 11.60 21.95
C THR A 142 -9.33 12.02 20.60
N ASP A 143 -8.32 12.88 20.58
CA ASP A 143 -7.61 13.26 19.34
C ASP A 143 -6.92 12.05 18.73
N PHE A 144 -6.33 11.18 19.57
CA PHE A 144 -5.74 9.94 19.12
C PHE A 144 -6.78 9.03 18.46
N ILE A 145 -7.94 8.82 19.09
CA ILE A 145 -9.01 7.97 18.54
C ILE A 145 -9.54 8.53 17.21
N GLN A 146 -9.71 9.86 17.10
CA GLN A 146 -10.20 10.50 15.88
C GLN A 146 -9.21 10.38 14.72
N ASN A 147 -7.92 10.57 14.99
CA ASN A 147 -6.92 10.78 13.94
C ASN A 147 -6.00 9.57 13.72
N SER A 148 -6.20 8.47 14.44
CA SER A 148 -5.37 7.27 14.33
C SER A 148 -6.13 6.03 13.86
N LYS A 149 -5.55 5.36 12.87
CA LYS A 149 -6.00 4.04 12.40
C LYS A 149 -5.47 2.87 13.25
N ILE A 150 -4.51 3.14 14.14
CA ILE A 150 -3.90 2.14 15.04
C ILE A 150 -4.60 2.19 16.39
N SER A 151 -4.79 1.03 17.03
CA SER A 151 -5.33 0.96 18.38
C SER A 151 -4.32 1.40 19.44
N LEU A 152 -4.81 1.79 20.62
CA LEU A 152 -3.93 2.12 21.74
C LEU A 152 -3.06 0.93 22.16
N ASP A 153 -3.60 -0.30 22.11
CA ASP A 153 -2.84 -1.51 22.45
C ASP A 153 -1.68 -1.75 21.49
N GLU A 154 -1.91 -1.64 20.18
CA GLU A 154 -0.83 -1.76 19.18
C GLU A 154 0.24 -0.68 19.37
N LEU A 155 -0.16 0.55 19.71
CA LEU A 155 0.78 1.63 20.02
C LEU A 155 1.61 1.33 21.28
N ILE A 156 0.99 0.76 22.33
CA ILE A 156 1.70 0.32 23.54
C ILE A 156 2.68 -0.81 23.23
N GLN A 157 2.28 -1.78 22.40
CA GLN A 157 3.16 -2.87 21.97
C GLN A 157 4.34 -2.34 21.15
N PHE A 158 4.09 -1.39 20.25
CA PHE A 158 5.13 -0.66 19.54
C PHE A 158 6.11 0.00 20.52
N ALA A 159 5.62 0.76 21.51
CA ALA A 159 6.47 1.43 22.49
C ALA A 159 7.34 0.45 23.30
N LYS A 160 6.77 -0.69 23.72
CA LYS A 160 7.51 -1.77 24.40
C LYS A 160 8.60 -2.37 23.51
N LYS A 161 8.27 -2.68 22.25
CA LYS A 161 9.22 -3.23 21.27
C LYS A 161 10.37 -2.26 21.01
N GLN A 162 10.10 -0.96 20.97
CA GLN A 162 11.09 0.10 20.82
C GLN A 162 11.82 0.48 22.12
N LYS A 163 11.57 -0.24 23.23
CA LYS A 163 12.24 -0.06 24.52
C LYS A 163 12.15 1.38 25.06
N TYR A 164 11.00 2.02 24.92
CA TYR A 164 10.73 3.30 25.61
C TYR A 164 10.88 3.15 27.12
N ASN A 165 11.21 4.25 27.81
CA ASN A 165 11.35 4.22 29.26
C ASN A 165 10.04 3.83 29.96
N THR A 166 10.18 3.28 31.17
CA THR A 166 9.06 2.74 31.96
C THR A 166 7.98 3.78 32.25
N ASN A 167 8.35 5.04 32.48
CA ASN A 167 7.40 6.10 32.78
C ASN A 167 6.50 6.41 31.56
N THR A 168 7.10 6.55 30.37
CA THR A 168 6.37 6.75 29.11
C THR A 168 5.37 5.61 28.87
N ILE A 169 5.80 4.36 29.01
CA ILE A 169 4.93 3.19 28.83
C ILE A 169 3.79 3.19 29.86
N LYS A 170 4.08 3.50 31.14
CA LYS A 170 3.05 3.59 32.20
C LYS A 170 2.01 4.65 31.89
N ARG A 171 2.43 5.84 31.46
CA ARG A 171 1.52 6.96 31.13
C ARG A 171 0.54 6.58 30.02
N ILE A 172 1.03 6.08 28.88
CA ILE A 172 0.14 5.68 27.78
C ILE A 172 -0.73 4.46 28.16
N THR A 173 -0.25 3.57 29.02
CA THR A 173 -1.03 2.41 29.49
C THR A 173 -2.18 2.84 30.42
N ALA A 174 -1.99 3.89 31.22
CA ALA A 174 -3.03 4.43 32.08
C ALA A 174 -4.25 4.95 31.28
N LEU A 175 -4.05 5.35 30.02
CA LEU A 175 -5.11 5.82 29.13
C LEU A 175 -6.08 4.73 28.65
N LYS A 176 -5.80 3.44 28.91
CA LYS A 176 -6.64 2.32 28.45
C LYS A 176 -8.10 2.46 28.88
N LYS A 177 -8.35 2.86 30.13
CA LYS A 177 -9.73 3.00 30.64
C LYS A 177 -10.49 4.08 29.88
N ASP A 178 -9.84 5.20 29.59
CA ASP A 178 -10.44 6.29 28.83
C ASP A 178 -10.58 5.92 27.36
N TYR A 179 -9.60 5.24 26.77
CA TYR A 179 -9.69 4.72 25.41
C TYR A 179 -10.91 3.84 25.21
N GLU A 180 -11.15 2.88 26.11
CA GLU A 180 -12.34 2.01 26.07
C GLU A 180 -13.64 2.79 26.23
N ARG A 181 -13.63 3.85 27.05
CA ARG A 181 -14.78 4.74 27.27
C ARG A 181 -15.12 5.56 26.01
N TYR A 182 -14.12 6.10 25.34
CA TYR A 182 -14.30 7.04 24.22
C TYR A 182 -14.34 6.36 22.84
N LYS A 183 -13.83 5.13 22.68
CA LYS A 183 -13.78 4.47 21.35
C LYS A 183 -15.13 4.06 20.79
N LYS A 184 -16.15 3.92 21.65
CA LYS A 184 -17.47 3.41 21.25
C LYS A 184 -18.24 4.51 20.51
N LYS A 185 -18.64 4.23 19.27
CA LYS A 185 -19.49 5.15 18.49
C LYS A 185 -20.87 5.28 19.14
N PHE A 186 -21.41 6.49 19.13
CA PHE A 186 -22.78 6.73 19.57
C PHE A 186 -23.76 6.19 18.53
N ASP A 187 -24.67 5.31 18.96
CA ASP A 187 -25.76 4.79 18.13
C ASP A 187 -27.05 5.50 18.56
N LYS A 188 -27.44 6.49 17.76
CA LYS A 188 -28.59 7.35 18.01
C LYS A 188 -29.90 6.57 18.02
N ASP A 189 -30.11 5.69 17.06
CA ASP A 189 -31.36 4.93 16.93
C ASP A 189 -31.52 3.93 18.07
N SER A 190 -30.43 3.27 18.47
CA SER A 190 -30.43 2.40 19.65
C SER A 190 -30.66 3.19 20.93
N TYR A 191 -30.03 4.36 21.07
CA TYR A 191 -30.21 5.23 22.23
C TYR A 191 -31.66 5.67 22.40
N LEU A 192 -32.29 6.20 21.35
CA LEU A 192 -33.68 6.67 21.37
C LEU A 192 -34.69 5.56 21.66
N ARG A 193 -34.42 4.33 21.16
CA ARG A 193 -35.32 3.19 21.39
C ARG A 193 -35.26 2.66 22.82
N HIS A 194 -34.09 2.64 23.44
CA HIS A 194 -33.86 1.86 24.67
C HIS A 194 -33.52 2.69 25.91
N THR A 195 -33.35 4.00 25.78
CA THR A 195 -32.91 4.83 26.92
C THR A 195 -34.09 5.53 27.59
N ILE A 196 -34.18 5.36 28.90
CA ILE A 196 -35.02 6.14 29.81
C ILE A 196 -34.07 6.72 30.85
N LEU A 197 -34.16 8.03 31.10
CA LEU A 197 -33.34 8.73 32.08
C LEU A 197 -34.20 9.15 33.27
N MET A 198 -33.59 9.21 34.44
CA MET A 198 -34.18 9.83 35.63
C MET A 198 -33.71 11.26 35.73
N ILE A 199 -34.60 12.22 35.48
CA ILE A 199 -34.32 13.65 35.49
C ILE A 199 -35.20 14.30 36.56
N ASN A 200 -34.59 14.89 37.58
CA ASN A 200 -35.30 15.51 38.70
C ASN A 200 -36.39 14.62 39.34
N GLY A 201 -36.13 13.30 39.40
CA GLY A 201 -37.06 12.31 39.95
C GLY A 201 -38.12 11.77 38.98
N ASN A 202 -38.17 12.28 37.74
CA ASN A 202 -39.13 11.84 36.72
C ASN A 202 -38.45 10.99 35.64
N GLU A 203 -39.19 10.01 35.12
CA GLU A 203 -38.79 9.27 33.93
C GLU A 203 -38.93 10.15 32.69
N VAL A 204 -37.81 10.36 31.99
CA VAL A 204 -37.74 11.14 30.75
C VAL A 204 -37.19 10.25 29.64
N ARG A 205 -37.93 10.16 28.54
CA ARG A 205 -37.46 9.56 27.29
C ARG A 205 -36.89 10.67 26.40
N PRO A 206 -35.58 10.68 26.11
CA PRO A 206 -35.00 11.66 25.22
C PRO A 206 -35.68 11.64 23.85
N SER A 207 -36.09 12.81 23.35
CA SER A 207 -36.64 12.93 22.01
C SER A 207 -35.53 13.03 20.96
N GLN A 208 -35.90 12.82 19.70
CA GLN A 208 -35.02 13.05 18.56
C GLN A 208 -34.39 14.46 18.60
N ASN A 209 -35.19 15.48 18.89
CA ASN A 209 -34.76 16.88 18.92
C ASN A 209 -33.78 17.16 20.08
N ASP A 210 -33.94 16.51 21.23
CA ASP A 210 -32.99 16.65 22.35
C ASP A 210 -31.61 16.13 21.97
N VAL A 211 -31.58 14.96 21.33
CA VAL A 211 -30.33 14.34 20.86
C VAL A 211 -29.68 15.19 19.77
N ASP A 212 -30.46 15.69 18.81
CA ASP A 212 -29.94 16.52 17.72
C ASP A 212 -29.35 17.85 18.20
N ARG A 213 -30.00 18.52 19.16
CA ARG A 213 -29.43 19.72 19.79
C ARG A 213 -28.13 19.44 20.52
N CYS A 214 -28.05 18.31 21.23
CA CYS A 214 -26.83 17.92 21.93
C CYS A 214 -25.69 17.58 20.97
N ILE A 215 -25.99 16.91 19.86
CA ILE A 215 -24.99 16.64 18.81
C ILE A 215 -24.47 17.95 18.22
N ARG A 216 -25.36 18.86 17.83
CA ARG A 216 -24.96 20.17 17.30
C ARG A 216 -24.16 20.99 18.32
N TYR A 217 -24.55 20.96 19.59
CA TYR A 217 -23.77 21.57 20.66
C TYR A 217 -22.35 20.99 20.74
N MET A 218 -22.19 19.66 20.65
CA MET A 218 -20.87 19.02 20.64
C MET A 218 -20.04 19.44 19.42
N GLU A 219 -20.63 19.51 18.23
CA GLU A 219 -19.97 19.94 17.00
C GLU A 219 -19.44 21.38 17.12
N LEU A 220 -20.30 22.30 17.58
CA LEU A 220 -19.95 23.71 17.74
C LEU A 220 -18.83 23.95 18.78
N ASN A 221 -18.76 23.09 19.79
CA ASN A 221 -17.75 23.19 20.86
C ASN A 221 -16.54 22.26 20.63
N GLY A 222 -16.43 21.62 19.46
CA GLY A 222 -15.32 20.72 19.15
C GLY A 222 -15.21 19.49 20.06
N LEU A 223 -16.32 19.06 20.67
CA LEU A 223 -16.34 17.90 21.54
C LEU A 223 -16.33 16.60 20.72
N TYR A 224 -15.51 15.63 21.10
CA TYR A 224 -15.49 14.34 20.42
C TYR A 224 -16.80 13.57 20.62
N ILE A 225 -17.52 13.33 19.53
CA ILE A 225 -18.81 12.65 19.51
C ILE A 225 -18.58 11.13 19.56
N CYS A 226 -18.71 10.58 20.76
CA CYS A 226 -18.74 9.15 21.03
C CYS A 226 -19.91 8.82 21.98
N ASP A 227 -20.16 7.53 22.22
CA ASP A 227 -21.27 7.07 23.07
C ASP A 227 -21.25 7.71 24.46
N TYR A 228 -20.07 7.78 25.09
CA TYR A 228 -19.93 8.39 26.41
C TYR A 228 -20.22 9.89 26.39
N THR A 229 -19.56 10.65 25.50
CA THR A 229 -19.73 12.11 25.41
C THR A 229 -21.18 12.46 25.10
N ALA A 230 -21.79 11.78 24.10
CA ALA A 230 -23.17 12.04 23.72
C ALA A 230 -24.15 11.81 24.87
N ARG A 231 -24.06 10.65 25.55
CA ARG A 231 -24.93 10.33 26.69
C ARG A 231 -24.78 11.33 27.83
N LYS A 232 -23.53 11.73 28.13
CA LYS A 232 -23.26 12.73 29.17
C LYS A 232 -23.86 14.08 28.80
N THR A 233 -23.63 14.57 27.58
CA THR A 233 -24.17 15.83 27.08
C THR A 233 -25.70 15.83 27.10
N ILE A 234 -26.36 14.75 26.65
CA ILE A 234 -27.82 14.63 26.67
C ILE A 234 -28.35 14.65 28.09
N ASN A 235 -27.71 13.93 29.01
CA ASN A 235 -28.08 13.96 30.40
C ASN A 235 -27.92 15.37 31.00
N ASP A 236 -26.82 16.05 30.72
CA ASP A 236 -26.58 17.41 31.24
C ASP A 236 -27.55 18.44 30.62
N TYR A 237 -27.88 18.32 29.33
CA TYR A 237 -28.90 19.12 28.65
C TYR A 237 -30.28 18.97 29.32
N LEU A 238 -30.75 17.73 29.50
CA LEU A 238 -32.08 17.47 30.07
C LEU A 238 -32.16 17.85 31.56
N ASN A 239 -31.03 17.88 32.27
CA ASN A 239 -30.95 18.39 33.63
C ASN A 239 -30.78 19.93 33.70
N GLY A 240 -30.83 20.64 32.57
CA GLY A 240 -30.66 22.10 32.52
C GLY A 240 -29.25 22.59 32.90
N ARG A 241 -28.24 21.73 32.80
CA ARG A 241 -26.83 22.06 33.12
C ARG A 241 -26.06 22.59 31.93
N LEU A 242 -26.61 22.48 30.73
CA LEU A 242 -26.06 23.10 29.54
C LEU A 242 -26.78 24.42 29.29
N PRO A 243 -26.06 25.47 28.85
CA PRO A 243 -26.68 26.74 28.50
C PRO A 243 -27.75 26.49 27.44
N GLU A 244 -28.90 27.16 27.56
CA GLU A 244 -29.85 27.19 26.47
C GLU A 244 -29.12 27.75 25.25
N VAL A 245 -29.04 26.94 24.21
CA VAL A 245 -28.42 27.38 22.97
C VAL A 245 -29.46 28.27 22.29
N ASP A 246 -29.46 29.55 22.67
CA ASP A 246 -30.36 30.54 22.09
C ASP A 246 -30.11 30.55 20.58
N SER A 247 -31.21 30.47 19.82
CA SER A 247 -31.22 30.57 18.36
C SER A 247 -30.38 31.75 17.84
N MET A 248 -30.29 32.84 18.62
CA MET A 248 -29.49 34.01 18.29
C MET A 248 -27.98 33.78 18.44
N TYR A 249 -27.53 33.15 19.54
CA TYR A 249 -26.11 32.80 19.74
C TYR A 249 -25.62 31.73 18.75
N LEU A 250 -26.51 30.79 18.40
CA LEU A 250 -26.27 29.80 17.36
C LEU A 250 -26.08 30.43 15.99
N ARG A 251 -26.92 31.41 15.64
CA ARG A 251 -26.82 32.12 14.36
C ARG A 251 -25.50 32.87 14.25
N THR A 252 -25.10 33.56 15.32
CA THR A 252 -23.83 34.30 15.34
C THR A 252 -22.60 33.40 15.21
N LEU A 253 -22.59 32.24 15.87
CA LEU A 253 -21.49 31.28 15.74
C LEU A 253 -21.43 30.64 14.34
N GLU A 254 -22.58 30.34 13.75
CA GLU A 254 -22.63 29.80 12.38
C GLU A 254 -22.20 30.84 11.33
N GLU A 255 -22.59 32.10 11.53
CA GLU A 255 -22.13 33.22 10.70
C GLU A 255 -20.60 33.41 10.82
N GLU A 256 -20.03 33.35 12.03
CA GLU A 256 -18.58 33.41 12.22
C GLU A 256 -17.85 32.21 11.63
N GLN A 257 -18.34 30.99 11.82
CA GLN A 257 -17.73 29.79 11.23
C GLN A 257 -17.76 29.84 9.70
N GLN A 258 -18.87 30.28 9.12
CA GLN A 258 -18.97 30.46 7.67
C GLN A 258 -18.01 31.54 7.17
N ARG A 259 -17.89 32.66 7.90
CA ARG A 259 -16.94 33.73 7.60
C ARG A 259 -15.50 33.22 7.63
N LEU A 260 -15.09 32.53 8.69
CA LEU A 260 -13.75 31.96 8.84
C LEU A 260 -13.47 30.89 7.77
N SER A 261 -14.44 30.02 7.46
CA SER A 261 -14.31 29.05 6.38
C SER A 261 -14.07 29.71 5.03
N ASN A 262 -14.77 30.82 4.75
CA ASN A 262 -14.59 31.59 3.53
C ASN A 262 -13.22 32.30 3.49
N GLU A 263 -12.73 32.82 4.63
CA GLU A 263 -11.39 33.39 4.74
C GLU A 263 -10.30 32.34 4.50
N ILE A 264 -10.42 31.15 5.09
CA ILE A 264 -9.49 30.02 4.86
C ILE A 264 -9.46 29.63 3.38
N LYS A 265 -10.63 29.56 2.72
CA LYS A 265 -10.69 29.28 1.27
C LYS A 265 -9.97 30.34 0.43
N LYS A 266 -10.12 31.62 0.80
CA LYS A 266 -9.38 32.72 0.14
C LYS A 266 -7.89 32.61 0.35
N ILE A 267 -7.44 32.32 1.58
CA ILE A 267 -6.02 32.13 1.90
C ILE A 267 -5.45 30.98 1.06
N ASN A 268 -6.14 29.84 1.02
CA ASN A 268 -5.70 28.68 0.23
C ASN A 268 -5.69 28.97 -1.28
N GLN A 269 -6.61 29.79 -1.81
CA GLN A 269 -6.56 30.23 -3.21
C GLN A 269 -5.34 31.11 -3.48
N LEU A 270 -5.09 32.09 -2.61
CA LEU A 270 -3.92 32.96 -2.71
C LEU A 270 -2.60 32.17 -2.61
N GLU A 271 -2.49 31.19 -1.71
CA GLU A 271 -1.31 30.33 -1.59
C GLU A 271 -1.01 29.50 -2.85
N ASN A 272 -2.05 29.17 -3.63
CA ASN A 272 -1.95 28.47 -4.90
C ASN A 272 -1.65 29.40 -6.08
N GLU A 273 -1.86 30.71 -5.92
CA GLU A 273 -1.56 31.75 -6.91
C GLU A 273 -0.15 32.34 -6.74
N ILE A 274 0.53 32.10 -5.60
CA ILE A 274 1.93 32.49 -5.39
C ILE A 274 2.84 31.69 -6.35
N PRO A 275 3.55 32.37 -7.29
CA PRO A 275 4.49 31.73 -8.21
C PRO A 275 5.62 31.00 -7.47
N ILE A 276 6.08 29.88 -8.03
CA ILE A 276 7.08 28.98 -7.42
C ILE A 276 8.41 29.69 -7.09
N GLU A 277 8.72 30.80 -7.77
CA GLU A 277 9.98 31.54 -7.63
C GLU A 277 10.12 32.29 -6.29
N GLU A 278 9.02 32.67 -5.62
CA GLU A 278 9.08 33.38 -4.32
C GLU A 278 9.13 32.43 -3.10
N LYS A 279 8.95 31.12 -3.30
CA LYS A 279 8.98 30.13 -2.19
C LYS A 279 10.40 29.70 -1.78
N GLN A 280 11.45 30.19 -2.45
CA GLN A 280 12.85 29.84 -2.18
C GLN A 280 13.66 30.87 -1.37
N GLU A 281 13.12 32.05 -1.05
CA GLU A 281 13.86 33.08 -0.29
C GLU A 281 13.63 33.06 1.23
N VAL A 282 12.84 32.12 1.75
CA VAL A 282 12.63 31.97 3.20
C VAL A 282 12.88 30.52 3.63
N THR A 283 14.15 30.13 3.64
CA THR A 283 14.67 29.00 4.43
C THR A 283 15.89 29.43 5.19
#